data_AF-A0A9P0KG71-F1
#
_entry.id   AF-A0A9P0KG71-F1
#
_cell.length_a   1.000
_cell.length_b   1.000
_cell.length_c   1.000
_cell.angle_alpha   90.00
_cell.angle_beta   90.00
_cell.angle_gamma   90.00
#
_symmetry.space_group_name_H-M   'P 1'
#
loop_
_entity.id
_entity.type
_entity.pdbx_description
1 polymer ?
#
loop_
_entity_poly.entity_id
_entity_poly.type
_entity_poly.pdbx_seq_one_letter_code
_entity_poly.pdbx_strand_id
1 'polypeptide(L)'
;MWHHVQCFAQLRADLGFFECADKLPGFKGLSPKDQVEVKKQIPPIKQENIPEVKKIKTEDQVDSVKKGPEEEEYRKQNKIMFGYRDALAKHLDNKEMSYLLEYNDQEVPPGKDRILDRLSDIMTFGALQPCTVCKGGQLVFNKLGYICTGDLTEWSKCNTITKTPERVPFKVPDDYAEAYSFLKKYKYKPMTRVIREVKPSVVVKKDDEPDGPRVKRELPALYNMEFVIVGKLSKEKDEIKREITSLGGKVVNKISKSVMAVISTPGDVEKMGSKMTDAEADQIHVVSEDFVDEAKNNTGKIPDLIIQKSICNWGSDPSTRLPAEHSLKSKSKSKSASIYTKSVPDKMKIQIKGGTAVDPDSGLEHKAHVYQRGKDDIYSAVLSLTDIQTKRNSYYKLQLLEGDKHKKYWVFRAWGRIGTTIGGNKVEDMPDLDSAIHHFENLYEEKSGNMWCFRHNFVKVPGKMMPVELDYGSENGMENLDIVDSESKLPKPVQN
;
A
#
# COMPACT_ATOMS: atom_id res chain seq x y z
N MET A 1 -0.64 2.81 -13.05
CA MET A 1 -0.90 1.87 -11.95
C MET A 1 0.06 0.71 -12.14
N TRP A 2 0.87 0.38 -11.13
CA TRP A 2 1.83 -0.72 -11.24
C TRP A 2 1.17 -2.01 -10.77
N HIS A 3 1.37 -3.10 -11.51
CA HIS A 3 0.85 -4.42 -11.20
C HIS A 3 1.99 -5.43 -11.22
N HIS A 4 1.91 -6.45 -10.37
CA HIS A 4 2.71 -7.67 -10.58
C HIS A 4 2.27 -8.32 -11.90
N VAL A 5 3.21 -8.92 -12.64
CA VAL A 5 2.96 -9.46 -14.00
C VAL A 5 1.79 -10.45 -14.02
N GLN A 6 1.72 -11.35 -13.04
CA GLN A 6 0.62 -12.32 -12.89
C GLN A 6 -0.73 -11.62 -12.63
N CYS A 7 -0.74 -10.60 -11.77
CA CYS A 7 -1.95 -9.83 -11.49
C CYS A 7 -2.41 -9.03 -12.71
N PHE A 8 -1.47 -8.48 -13.49
CA PHE A 8 -1.77 -7.82 -14.75
C PHE A 8 -2.36 -8.82 -15.76
N ALA A 9 -1.77 -10.01 -15.87
CA ALA A 9 -2.27 -11.06 -16.77
C ALA A 9 -3.71 -11.49 -16.45
N GLN A 10 -4.10 -11.47 -15.17
CA GLN A 10 -5.47 -11.75 -14.72
C GLN A 10 -6.43 -10.57 -14.99
N LEU A 11 -5.94 -9.33 -14.86
CA LEU A 11 -6.75 -8.12 -15.03
C LEU A 11 -6.81 -7.61 -16.46
N ARG A 12 -5.97 -8.13 -17.37
CA ARG A 12 -5.78 -7.53 -18.70
C ARG A 12 -7.05 -7.44 -19.53
N ALA A 13 -7.98 -8.38 -19.40
CA ALA A 13 -9.27 -8.33 -20.10
C ALA A 13 -10.13 -7.15 -19.61
N ASP A 14 -10.22 -6.96 -18.29
CA ASP A 14 -10.92 -5.83 -17.67
C ASP A 14 -10.23 -4.49 -17.94
N LEU A 15 -8.91 -4.52 -18.11
CA LEU A 15 -8.09 -3.37 -18.51
C LEU A 15 -8.12 -3.11 -20.03
N GLY A 16 -8.81 -3.94 -20.81
CA GLY A 16 -8.96 -3.80 -22.26
C GLY A 16 -7.72 -4.17 -23.09
N PHE A 17 -6.78 -4.93 -22.52
CA PHE A 17 -5.57 -5.42 -23.19
C PHE A 17 -5.69 -6.90 -23.56
N PHE A 18 -5.82 -7.16 -24.86
CA PHE A 18 -6.04 -8.51 -25.41
C PHE A 18 -4.84 -9.05 -26.20
N GLU A 19 -3.79 -8.24 -26.35
CA GLU A 19 -2.60 -8.58 -27.12
C GLU A 19 -1.55 -9.33 -26.29
N CYS A 20 -0.45 -9.71 -26.95
CA CYS A 20 0.67 -10.42 -26.34
C CYS A 20 1.64 -9.43 -25.69
N ALA A 21 2.45 -9.91 -24.74
CA ALA A 21 3.45 -9.13 -24.02
C ALA A 21 4.40 -8.30 -24.90
N ASP A 22 4.70 -8.77 -26.12
CA ASP A 22 5.64 -8.13 -27.06
C ASP A 22 5.16 -6.77 -27.59
N LYS A 23 3.86 -6.49 -27.46
CA LYS A 23 3.24 -5.21 -27.81
C LYS A 23 3.23 -4.20 -26.66
N LEU A 24 3.69 -4.58 -25.46
CA LEU A 24 3.76 -3.66 -24.32
C LEU A 24 4.86 -2.61 -24.52
N PRO A 25 4.57 -1.31 -24.30
CA PRO A 25 5.58 -0.26 -24.29
C PRO A 25 6.71 -0.59 -23.29
N GLY A 26 7.96 -0.53 -23.75
CA GLY A 26 9.13 -0.84 -22.93
C GLY A 26 9.52 -2.32 -22.87
N PHE A 27 8.77 -3.23 -23.51
CA PHE A 27 9.10 -4.67 -23.54
C PHE A 27 10.52 -4.94 -24.08
N LYS A 28 10.96 -4.21 -25.12
CA LYS A 28 12.30 -4.31 -25.71
C LYS A 28 13.43 -3.90 -24.76
N GLY A 29 13.13 -3.16 -23.70
CA GLY A 29 14.09 -2.72 -22.69
C GLY A 29 14.28 -3.71 -21.53
N LEU A 30 13.48 -4.79 -21.47
CA LEU A 30 13.63 -5.84 -20.46
C LEU A 30 14.81 -6.77 -20.78
N SER A 31 15.35 -7.43 -19.76
CA SER A 31 16.38 -8.45 -19.97
C SER A 31 15.83 -9.62 -20.81
N PRO A 32 16.65 -10.35 -21.59
CA PRO A 32 16.17 -11.48 -22.40
C PRO A 32 15.42 -12.53 -21.58
N LYS A 33 15.83 -12.76 -20.33
CA LYS A 33 15.18 -13.67 -19.39
C LYS A 33 13.77 -13.19 -19.01
N ASP A 34 13.63 -11.90 -18.71
CA ASP A 34 12.34 -11.30 -18.32
C ASP A 34 11.40 -11.20 -19.53
N GLN A 35 11.92 -10.95 -20.73
CA GLN A 35 11.12 -10.97 -21.97
C GLN A 35 10.44 -12.32 -22.18
N VAL A 36 11.14 -13.43 -21.92
CA VAL A 36 10.59 -14.78 -22.03
C VAL A 36 9.52 -15.02 -20.96
N GLU A 37 9.79 -14.62 -19.72
CA GLU A 37 8.85 -14.83 -18.61
C GLU A 37 7.56 -14.01 -18.78
N VAL A 38 7.66 -12.75 -19.20
CA VAL A 38 6.47 -11.90 -19.43
C VAL A 38 5.66 -12.40 -20.63
N LYS A 39 6.32 -12.90 -21.69
CA LYS A 39 5.63 -13.57 -22.82
C LYS A 39 4.89 -14.83 -22.39
N LYS A 40 5.47 -15.62 -21.48
CA LYS A 40 4.84 -16.82 -20.93
C LYS A 40 3.59 -16.48 -20.10
N GLN A 41 3.65 -15.41 -19.31
CA GLN A 41 2.54 -15.00 -18.44
C GLN A 41 1.42 -14.24 -19.17
N ILE A 42 1.72 -13.59 -20.31
CA ILE A 42 0.74 -12.80 -21.09
C ILE A 42 0.68 -13.32 -22.55
N PRO A 43 0.14 -14.55 -22.77
CA PRO A 43 -0.03 -15.10 -24.11
C PRO A 43 -1.20 -14.42 -24.84
N PRO A 44 -1.24 -14.41 -26.18
CA PRO A 44 -2.36 -13.83 -26.94
C PRO A 44 -3.69 -14.50 -26.57
N ILE A 45 -4.75 -13.72 -26.31
CA ILE A 45 -6.09 -14.24 -26.03
C ILE A 45 -6.75 -14.62 -27.36
N LYS A 46 -7.28 -15.85 -27.47
CA LYS A 46 -8.05 -16.30 -28.65
C LYS A 46 -9.41 -15.59 -28.70
N GLN A 47 -9.84 -15.20 -29.89
CA GLN A 47 -11.01 -14.33 -30.14
C GLN A 47 -12.37 -14.89 -29.66
N GLU A 48 -12.46 -16.17 -29.31
CA GLU A 48 -13.69 -16.85 -28.90
C GLU A 48 -14.11 -16.57 -27.44
N ASN A 49 -13.21 -16.07 -26.58
CA ASN A 49 -13.50 -15.75 -25.16
C ASN A 49 -13.63 -14.24 -24.90
N ILE A 50 -13.84 -13.44 -25.96
CA ILE A 50 -14.02 -11.99 -25.87
C ILE A 50 -15.53 -11.73 -25.74
N PRO A 51 -16.04 -11.13 -24.64
CA PRO A 51 -17.41 -10.61 -24.62
C PRO A 51 -17.58 -9.67 -25.82
N GLU A 52 -18.71 -9.72 -26.55
CA GLU A 52 -18.93 -8.93 -27.79
C GLU A 52 -18.63 -7.43 -27.61
N VAL A 53 -17.37 -7.07 -27.78
CA VAL A 53 -16.85 -5.72 -27.80
C VAL A 53 -16.17 -5.60 -29.15
N LYS A 54 -16.75 -4.75 -29.98
CA LYS A 54 -16.29 -4.47 -31.34
C LYS A 54 -14.77 -4.33 -31.36
N LYS A 55 -14.13 -5.18 -32.19
CA LYS A 55 -12.70 -5.23 -32.48
C LYS A 55 -12.08 -3.82 -32.43
N ILE A 56 -11.25 -3.58 -31.42
CA ILE A 56 -10.28 -2.49 -31.42
C ILE A 56 -9.25 -2.84 -32.50
N LYS A 57 -9.04 -1.91 -33.44
CA LYS A 57 -7.90 -1.94 -34.34
C LYS A 57 -6.65 -1.65 -33.51
N THR A 58 -5.73 -2.62 -33.50
CA THR A 58 -4.39 -2.54 -32.94
C THR A 58 -3.64 -1.28 -33.36
N GLU A 59 -2.72 -0.83 -32.51
CA GLU A 59 -1.79 0.30 -32.65
C GLU A 59 -0.82 0.21 -33.85
N ASP A 60 -1.06 -0.65 -34.83
CA ASP A 60 -0.26 -0.76 -36.08
C ASP A 60 -0.93 -0.05 -37.29
N GLN A 61 -1.86 0.89 -37.04
CA GLN A 61 -2.32 1.87 -38.05
C GLN A 61 -2.12 3.32 -37.59
N VAL A 62 -0.98 3.64 -36.97
CA VAL A 62 -0.60 5.05 -36.73
C VAL A 62 -0.15 5.75 -38.04
N ASP A 63 -0.01 5.02 -39.14
CA ASP A 63 0.32 5.61 -40.45
C ASP A 63 -0.88 6.04 -41.31
N SER A 64 -2.11 6.01 -40.77
CA SER A 64 -3.28 6.53 -41.49
C SER A 64 -4.17 7.47 -40.68
N VAL A 65 -3.61 8.15 -39.66
CA VAL A 65 -4.21 9.38 -39.13
C VAL A 65 -3.93 10.49 -40.14
N LYS A 66 -4.98 11.19 -40.59
CA LYS A 66 -4.92 12.32 -41.53
C LYS A 66 -3.66 13.17 -41.31
N LYS A 67 -2.86 13.36 -42.37
CA LYS A 67 -1.75 14.32 -42.44
C LYS A 67 -2.28 15.74 -42.21
N GLY A 68 -2.56 16.08 -40.95
CA GLY A 68 -2.84 17.44 -40.53
C GLY A 68 -1.54 18.18 -40.24
N PRO A 69 -1.53 19.52 -40.37
CA PRO A 69 -0.35 20.34 -40.08
C PRO A 69 0.23 20.11 -38.67
N GLU A 70 -0.62 19.86 -37.68
CA GLU A 70 -0.22 19.60 -36.29
C GLU A 70 0.60 18.31 -36.11
N GLU A 71 0.33 17.27 -36.89
CA GLU A 71 1.04 15.98 -36.81
C GLU A 71 2.44 16.08 -37.41
N GLU A 72 2.58 16.83 -38.50
CA GLU A 72 3.88 17.11 -39.11
C GLU A 72 4.73 17.99 -38.18
N GLU A 73 4.11 18.99 -37.56
CA GLU A 73 4.78 19.82 -36.55
C GLU A 73 5.26 18.97 -35.38
N TYR A 74 4.39 18.14 -34.78
CA TYR A 74 4.77 17.24 -33.69
C TYR A 74 5.96 16.33 -34.05
N ARG A 75 5.98 15.77 -35.27
CA ARG A 75 7.12 14.95 -35.76
C ARG A 75 8.40 15.78 -35.85
N LYS A 76 8.33 17.03 -36.33
CA LYS A 76 9.46 17.97 -36.38
C LYS A 76 9.96 18.29 -34.96
N GLN A 77 9.07 18.60 -34.02
CA GLN A 77 9.45 18.90 -32.63
C GLN A 77 10.15 17.72 -31.97
N ASN A 78 9.63 16.50 -32.13
CA ASN A 78 10.27 15.30 -31.58
C ASN A 78 11.65 15.06 -32.16
N LYS A 79 11.84 15.22 -33.47
CA LYS A 79 13.17 15.05 -34.09
C LYS A 79 14.21 16.01 -33.51
N ILE A 80 13.82 17.25 -33.22
CA ILE A 80 14.69 18.25 -32.56
C ILE A 80 15.03 17.80 -31.13
N MET A 81 14.01 17.44 -30.35
CA MET A 81 14.18 16.98 -28.97
C MET A 81 15.13 15.77 -28.86
N PHE A 82 14.91 14.73 -29.67
CA PHE A 82 15.78 13.54 -29.68
C PHE A 82 17.19 13.89 -30.16
N GLY A 83 17.33 14.81 -31.12
CA GLY A 83 18.64 15.32 -31.54
C GLY A 83 19.43 15.96 -30.40
N TYR A 84 18.79 16.81 -29.58
CA TYR A 84 19.43 17.36 -28.38
C TYR A 84 19.71 16.28 -27.33
N ARG A 85 18.76 15.37 -27.10
CA ARG A 85 18.92 14.28 -26.14
C ARG A 85 20.15 13.42 -26.46
N ASP A 86 20.33 13.04 -27.72
CA ASP A 86 21.45 12.21 -28.17
C ASP A 86 22.78 12.97 -28.10
N ALA A 87 22.79 14.26 -28.46
CA ALA A 87 23.97 15.11 -28.35
C ALA A 87 24.42 15.26 -26.89
N LEU A 88 23.50 15.55 -25.98
CA LEU A 88 23.76 15.63 -24.54
C LEU A 88 24.27 14.29 -24.00
N ALA A 89 23.60 13.18 -24.33
CA ALA A 89 23.96 11.86 -23.83
C ALA A 89 25.35 11.38 -24.29
N LYS A 90 25.78 11.82 -25.47
CA LYS A 90 27.06 11.46 -26.09
C LYS A 90 28.22 12.32 -25.58
N HIS A 91 27.99 13.60 -25.36
CA HIS A 91 29.07 14.57 -25.13
C HIS A 91 29.21 15.04 -23.67
N LEU A 92 28.17 14.93 -22.85
CA LEU A 92 28.21 15.39 -21.46
C LEU A 92 28.07 14.25 -20.45
N ASP A 93 28.74 14.41 -19.32
CA ASP A 93 28.57 13.57 -18.15
C ASP A 93 27.34 13.99 -17.31
N ASN A 94 27.07 13.24 -16.23
CA ASN A 94 25.91 13.51 -15.39
C ASN A 94 26.04 14.82 -14.58
N LYS A 95 27.24 15.20 -14.17
CA LYS A 95 27.49 16.41 -13.38
C LYS A 95 27.36 17.65 -14.25
N GLU A 96 27.90 17.61 -15.45
CA GLU A 96 27.81 18.66 -16.46
C GLU A 96 26.35 18.90 -16.89
N MET A 97 25.58 17.84 -17.10
CA MET A 97 24.15 17.96 -17.39
C MET A 97 23.36 18.52 -16.19
N SER A 98 23.72 18.14 -14.96
CA SER A 98 23.08 18.70 -13.76
C SER A 98 23.36 20.19 -13.63
N TYR A 99 24.61 20.60 -13.88
CA TYR A 99 25.01 22.01 -13.88
C TYR A 99 24.25 22.83 -14.94
N LEU A 100 24.01 22.30 -16.14
CA LEU A 100 23.22 23.00 -17.16
C LEU A 100 21.76 23.23 -16.73
N LEU A 101 21.17 22.30 -15.97
CA LEU A 101 19.83 22.50 -15.40
C LEU A 101 19.85 23.60 -14.34
N GLU A 102 20.81 23.54 -13.41
CA GLU A 102 20.97 24.53 -12.34
C GLU A 102 21.22 25.94 -12.89
N TYR A 103 22.07 26.08 -13.90
CA TYR A 103 22.35 27.35 -14.58
C TYR A 103 21.11 27.99 -15.24
N ASN A 104 20.09 27.18 -15.53
CA ASN A 104 18.82 27.62 -16.12
C ASN A 104 17.68 27.64 -15.08
N ASP A 105 18.00 27.70 -13.79
CA ASP A 105 17.04 27.74 -12.67
C ASP A 105 16.05 26.55 -12.70
N GLN A 106 16.51 25.37 -13.14
CA GLN A 106 15.70 24.15 -13.18
C GLN A 106 16.11 23.17 -12.08
N GLU A 107 15.12 22.49 -11.50
CA GLU A 107 15.36 21.41 -10.54
C GLU A 107 16.06 20.22 -11.22
N VAL A 108 17.10 19.66 -10.58
CA VAL A 108 17.82 18.47 -11.05
C VAL A 108 17.09 17.19 -10.61
N PRO A 109 16.51 16.40 -11.53
CA PRO A 109 15.86 15.15 -11.18
C PRO A 109 16.87 14.02 -10.90
N PRO A 110 16.52 13.03 -10.07
CA PRO A 110 17.37 11.86 -9.91
C PRO A 110 17.35 10.97 -11.16
N GLY A 111 18.53 10.59 -11.65
CA GLY A 111 18.73 9.64 -12.74
C GLY A 111 19.02 10.30 -14.10
N LYS A 112 19.99 9.73 -14.82
CA LYS A 112 20.51 10.27 -16.09
C LYS A 112 19.43 10.49 -17.14
N ASP A 113 18.50 9.53 -17.32
CA ASP A 113 17.45 9.65 -18.33
C ASP A 113 16.48 10.81 -18.05
N ARG A 114 16.14 11.06 -16.77
CA ARG A 114 15.24 12.16 -16.41
C ARG A 114 15.90 13.52 -16.62
N ILE A 115 17.20 13.61 -16.36
CA ILE A 115 18.01 14.80 -16.63
C ILE A 115 18.01 15.09 -18.13
N LEU A 116 18.27 14.07 -18.96
CA LEU A 116 18.25 14.17 -20.42
C LEU A 116 16.88 14.61 -20.96
N ASP A 117 15.80 14.02 -20.45
CA ASP A 117 14.44 14.36 -20.88
C ASP A 117 14.06 15.80 -20.49
N ARG A 118 14.48 16.29 -19.31
CA ARG A 118 14.27 17.69 -18.90
C ARG A 118 15.11 18.66 -19.73
N LEU A 119 16.42 18.39 -19.89
CA LEU A 119 17.31 19.24 -20.68
C LEU A 119 16.85 19.34 -22.14
N SER A 120 16.48 18.22 -22.76
CA SER A 120 15.99 18.24 -24.14
C SER A 120 14.68 19.01 -24.29
N ASP A 121 13.77 18.98 -23.32
CA ASP A 121 12.56 19.83 -23.31
C ASP A 121 12.93 21.31 -23.24
N ILE A 122 13.73 21.72 -22.26
CA ILE A 122 14.05 23.14 -22.06
C ILE A 122 14.95 23.71 -23.15
N MET A 123 15.83 22.90 -23.75
CA MET A 123 16.61 23.31 -24.92
C MET A 123 15.73 23.49 -26.16
N THR A 124 14.65 22.71 -26.29
CA THR A 124 13.75 22.81 -27.45
C THR A 124 12.75 23.95 -27.28
N PHE A 125 12.10 24.05 -26.13
CA PHE A 125 10.96 24.94 -25.90
C PHE A 125 11.30 26.18 -25.06
N GLY A 126 12.40 26.14 -24.31
CA GLY A 126 12.81 27.18 -23.36
C GLY A 126 12.72 26.69 -21.91
N ALA A 127 13.53 27.29 -21.05
CA ALA A 127 13.56 27.01 -19.61
C ALA A 127 12.24 27.43 -18.96
N LEU A 128 11.69 26.55 -18.12
CA LEU A 128 10.38 26.74 -17.50
C LEU A 128 10.50 27.73 -16.34
N GLN A 129 9.61 28.71 -16.30
CA GLN A 129 9.49 29.57 -15.12
C GLN A 129 8.84 28.81 -13.95
N PRO A 130 9.13 29.22 -12.70
CA PRO A 130 8.49 28.64 -11.52
C PRO A 130 6.97 28.71 -11.60
N CYS A 131 6.30 27.71 -11.01
CA CYS A 131 4.84 27.68 -10.98
C CYS A 131 4.27 28.91 -10.28
N THR A 132 3.36 29.63 -10.95
CA THR A 132 2.71 30.84 -10.44
C THR A 132 1.78 30.59 -9.24
N VAL A 133 1.27 29.37 -9.11
CA VAL A 133 0.32 28.99 -8.04
C VAL A 133 1.02 28.70 -6.72
N CYS A 134 2.04 27.83 -6.73
CA CYS A 134 2.81 27.53 -5.52
C CYS A 134 4.08 28.37 -5.37
N LYS A 135 4.32 29.32 -6.28
CA LYS A 135 5.41 30.32 -6.23
C LYS A 135 6.80 29.71 -6.00
N GLY A 136 7.12 28.64 -6.71
CA GLY A 136 8.43 27.98 -6.58
C GLY A 136 8.51 26.56 -7.12
N GLY A 137 7.37 25.91 -7.36
CA GLY A 137 7.37 24.54 -7.89
C GLY A 137 7.85 24.45 -9.33
N GLN A 138 8.70 23.45 -9.61
CA GLN A 138 9.12 23.09 -10.96
C GLN A 138 7.93 22.55 -11.76
N LEU A 139 7.82 22.96 -13.02
CA LEU A 139 6.90 22.36 -13.99
C LEU A 139 7.63 21.26 -14.76
N VAL A 140 6.96 20.13 -14.99
CA VAL A 140 7.52 18.98 -15.71
C VAL A 140 6.50 18.49 -16.73
N PHE A 141 6.95 18.22 -17.95
CA PHE A 141 6.06 17.70 -18.97
C PHE A 141 5.53 16.29 -18.62
N ASN A 142 4.24 16.11 -18.81
CA ASN A 142 3.54 14.84 -18.80
C ASN A 142 2.63 14.76 -20.04
N LYS A 143 2.11 13.57 -20.35
CA LYS A 143 1.28 13.28 -21.55
C LYS A 143 0.14 14.29 -21.78
N LEU A 144 -0.43 14.84 -20.72
CA LEU A 144 -1.56 15.77 -20.77
C LEU A 144 -1.17 17.25 -20.77
N GLY A 145 0.10 17.57 -20.46
CA GLY A 145 0.60 18.92 -20.26
C GLY A 145 1.67 18.99 -19.17
N TYR A 146 2.08 20.20 -18.81
CA TYR A 146 3.06 20.48 -17.77
C TYR A 146 2.40 20.43 -16.40
N ILE A 147 2.85 19.49 -15.57
CA ILE A 147 2.39 19.29 -14.19
C ILE A 147 3.38 19.94 -13.24
N CYS A 148 2.89 20.61 -12.21
CA CYS A 148 3.75 21.12 -11.14
C CYS A 148 4.17 19.97 -10.22
N THR A 149 5.45 19.93 -9.84
CA THR A 149 6.00 18.96 -8.87
C THR A 149 6.24 19.55 -7.49
N GLY A 150 6.01 20.86 -7.31
CA GLY A 150 6.16 21.54 -6.03
C GLY A 150 4.99 21.32 -5.07
N ASP A 151 5.14 21.88 -3.87
CA ASP A 151 4.16 21.79 -2.80
C ASP A 151 3.35 23.09 -2.72
N LEU A 152 2.02 22.98 -2.60
CA LEU A 152 1.14 24.15 -2.44
C LEU A 152 1.14 24.61 -0.98
N THR A 153 1.14 23.64 -0.06
CA THR A 153 1.26 23.85 1.39
C THR A 153 2.12 22.74 1.98
N GLU A 154 2.44 22.83 3.26
CA GLU A 154 3.14 21.80 4.05
C GLU A 154 2.41 20.44 4.08
N TRP A 155 1.14 20.44 3.67
CA TRP A 155 0.21 19.30 3.72
C TRP A 155 -0.16 18.77 2.34
N SER A 156 -0.01 19.56 1.27
CA SER A 156 -0.58 19.25 -0.03
C SER A 156 0.32 19.62 -1.19
N LYS A 157 0.41 18.74 -2.19
CA LYS A 157 1.14 19.06 -3.43
C LYS A 157 0.35 20.00 -4.31
N CYS A 158 1.08 20.75 -5.12
CA CYS A 158 0.51 21.57 -6.16
C CYS A 158 -0.09 20.69 -7.27
N ASN A 159 -1.36 20.90 -7.58
CA ASN A 159 -2.09 20.15 -8.62
C ASN A 159 -2.19 20.94 -9.94
N THR A 160 -1.35 21.96 -10.12
CA THR A 160 -1.39 22.82 -11.31
C THR A 160 -0.99 22.02 -12.55
N ILE A 161 -1.85 22.08 -13.57
CA ILE A 161 -1.59 21.53 -14.90
C ILE A 161 -1.79 22.65 -15.90
N THR A 162 -0.77 22.91 -16.72
CA THR A 162 -0.84 23.91 -17.79
C THR A 162 -0.31 23.32 -19.11
N LYS A 163 -0.97 23.64 -20.22
CA LYS A 163 -0.49 23.26 -21.55
C LYS A 163 0.56 24.26 -22.08
N THR A 164 0.50 25.50 -21.61
CA THR A 164 1.32 26.63 -22.07
C THR A 164 1.96 27.31 -20.86
N PRO A 165 3.00 26.68 -20.26
CA PRO A 165 3.74 27.30 -19.16
C PRO A 165 4.55 28.50 -19.68
N GLU A 166 4.79 29.47 -18.79
CA GLU A 166 5.70 30.58 -19.05
C GLU A 166 7.15 30.08 -19.12
N ARG A 167 7.92 30.64 -20.06
CA ARG A 167 9.28 30.22 -20.35
C ARG A 167 10.21 31.39 -20.59
N VAL A 168 11.49 31.15 -20.34
CA VAL A 168 12.58 32.03 -20.74
C VAL A 168 13.53 31.29 -21.69
N PRO A 169 14.28 32.01 -22.53
CA PRO A 169 15.28 31.40 -23.40
C PRO A 169 16.28 30.56 -22.61
N PHE A 170 16.57 29.34 -23.09
CA PHE A 170 17.63 28.52 -22.53
C PHE A 170 18.99 29.17 -22.75
N LYS A 171 19.77 29.30 -21.68
CA LYS A 171 21.10 29.90 -21.66
C LYS A 171 22.16 28.82 -21.57
N VAL A 172 23.18 28.94 -22.42
CA VAL A 172 24.37 28.08 -22.41
C VAL A 172 25.48 28.85 -21.71
N PRO A 173 26.15 28.30 -20.68
CA PRO A 173 27.35 28.90 -20.09
C PRO A 173 28.48 29.06 -21.12
N ASP A 174 29.24 30.14 -21.04
CA ASP A 174 30.31 30.45 -22.00
C ASP A 174 31.37 29.33 -22.07
N ASP A 175 31.79 28.80 -20.91
CA ASP A 175 32.74 27.67 -20.83
C ASP A 175 32.25 26.43 -21.60
N TYR A 176 30.94 26.16 -21.57
CA TYR A 176 30.32 25.04 -22.25
C TYR A 176 30.13 25.30 -23.75
N ALA A 177 29.89 26.56 -24.13
CA ALA A 177 29.86 26.97 -25.52
C ALA A 177 31.25 26.86 -26.16
N GLU A 178 32.33 27.08 -25.41
CA GLU A 178 33.70 26.90 -25.87
C GLU A 178 34.09 25.42 -25.95
N ALA A 179 33.76 24.63 -24.92
CA ALA A 179 34.11 23.22 -24.85
C ALA A 179 33.33 22.35 -25.86
N TYR A 180 32.05 22.66 -26.12
CA TYR A 180 31.18 21.82 -26.94
C TYR A 180 30.66 22.55 -28.18
N SER A 181 31.14 22.12 -29.35
CA SER A 181 30.76 22.70 -30.64
C SER A 181 29.25 22.71 -30.94
N PHE A 182 28.48 21.75 -30.40
CA PHE A 182 27.04 21.69 -30.59
C PHE A 182 26.30 22.73 -29.72
N LEU A 183 26.82 23.03 -28.52
CA LEU A 183 26.30 24.09 -27.65
C LEU A 183 26.67 25.47 -28.19
N LYS A 184 27.87 25.63 -28.78
CA LYS A 184 28.25 26.87 -29.48
C LYS A 184 27.30 27.25 -30.62
N LYS A 185 26.81 26.24 -31.34
CA LYS A 185 25.89 26.39 -32.48
C LYS A 185 24.44 26.54 -32.05
N TYR A 186 24.14 26.31 -30.77
CA TYR A 186 22.78 26.40 -30.25
C TYR A 186 22.27 27.83 -30.34
N LYS A 187 21.06 27.98 -30.88
CA LYS A 187 20.33 29.25 -30.91
C LYS A 187 18.89 28.96 -30.54
N TYR A 188 18.42 29.60 -29.47
CA TYR A 188 17.05 29.46 -29.03
C TYR A 188 16.09 29.99 -30.09
N LYS A 189 15.08 29.18 -30.41
CA LYS A 189 13.97 29.55 -31.28
C LYS A 189 12.66 29.32 -30.51
N PRO A 190 11.89 30.37 -30.21
CA PRO A 190 10.62 30.23 -29.51
C PRO A 190 9.69 29.28 -30.28
N MET A 191 9.22 28.23 -29.62
CA MET A 191 8.23 27.31 -30.16
C MET A 191 7.35 26.77 -29.03
N THR A 192 6.06 26.60 -29.33
CA THR A 192 5.09 26.04 -28.38
C THR A 192 5.00 24.54 -28.57
N ARG A 193 5.02 23.77 -27.48
CA ARG A 193 4.93 22.31 -27.54
C ARG A 193 3.56 21.86 -28.04
N VAL A 194 3.54 21.06 -29.10
CA VAL A 194 2.32 20.41 -29.58
C VAL A 194 2.01 19.22 -28.68
N ILE A 195 0.85 19.25 -28.02
CA ILE A 195 0.39 18.20 -27.12
C ILE A 195 -0.71 17.41 -27.83
N ARG A 196 -0.46 16.11 -28.07
CA ARG A 196 -1.47 15.22 -28.64
C ARG A 196 -2.59 14.99 -27.63
N GLU A 197 -3.81 15.40 -27.99
CA GLU A 197 -5.01 14.99 -27.26
C GLU A 197 -5.35 13.56 -27.63
N VAL A 198 -4.80 12.60 -26.89
CA VAL A 198 -5.26 11.21 -26.96
C VAL A 198 -6.60 11.15 -26.23
N LYS A 199 -7.70 11.41 -26.94
CA LYS A 199 -9.04 11.13 -26.41
C LYS A 199 -9.14 9.61 -26.23
N PRO A 200 -9.38 9.10 -25.02
CA PRO A 200 -9.65 7.68 -24.86
C PRO A 200 -10.89 7.36 -25.71
N SER A 201 -10.76 6.42 -26.62
CA SER A 201 -11.84 5.97 -27.52
C SER A 201 -13.03 5.34 -26.78
N VAL A 202 -12.91 5.22 -25.45
CA VAL A 202 -13.90 4.61 -24.57
C VAL A 202 -14.34 5.67 -23.56
N VAL A 203 -15.60 6.10 -23.67
CA VAL A 203 -16.32 6.64 -22.52
C VAL A 203 -16.49 5.46 -21.57
N VAL A 204 -15.54 5.30 -20.64
CA VAL A 204 -15.80 4.50 -19.46
C VAL A 204 -16.91 5.25 -18.75
N LYS A 205 -18.12 4.67 -18.72
CA LYS A 205 -19.15 5.14 -17.78
C LYS A 205 -18.45 5.20 -16.43
N LYS A 206 -18.28 6.40 -15.88
CA LYS A 206 -18.03 6.57 -14.46
C LYS A 206 -19.30 6.10 -13.77
N ASP A 207 -19.43 4.80 -13.61
CA ASP A 207 -20.07 4.32 -12.41
C ASP A 207 -19.11 4.69 -11.28
N ASP A 208 -19.60 5.44 -10.30
CA ASP A 208 -18.87 5.92 -9.12
C ASP A 208 -18.44 4.76 -8.20
N GLU A 209 -17.66 3.82 -8.71
CA GLU A 209 -16.93 2.82 -7.94
C GLU A 209 -15.47 3.32 -7.80
N PRO A 210 -15.00 3.64 -6.57
CA PRO A 210 -13.68 4.26 -6.35
C PRO A 210 -12.49 3.31 -6.52
N ASP A 211 -12.74 2.05 -6.90
CA ASP A 211 -11.74 1.01 -7.06
C ASP A 211 -11.80 0.42 -8.48
N GLY A 212 -10.67 0.49 -9.20
CA GLY A 212 -10.53 -0.18 -10.50
C GLY A 212 -10.63 -1.71 -10.39
N PRO A 213 -10.55 -2.43 -11.53
CA PRO A 213 -10.71 -3.87 -11.54
C PRO A 213 -9.67 -4.56 -10.63
N ARG A 214 -10.16 -5.33 -9.66
CA ARG A 214 -9.37 -6.05 -8.66
C ARG A 214 -9.30 -7.53 -9.02
N VAL A 215 -8.13 -8.15 -8.83
CA VAL A 215 -7.96 -9.60 -8.99
C VAL A 215 -8.93 -10.27 -8.02
N LYS A 216 -9.94 -10.97 -8.56
CA LYS A 216 -10.78 -11.87 -7.77
C LYS A 216 -9.91 -13.06 -7.38
N ARG A 217 -9.47 -13.10 -6.13
CA ARG A 217 -8.77 -14.26 -5.57
C ARG A 217 -9.82 -15.31 -5.23
N GLU A 218 -9.63 -16.53 -5.70
CA GLU A 218 -10.46 -17.66 -5.29
C GLU A 218 -10.32 -17.84 -3.77
N LEU A 219 -11.45 -17.87 -3.08
CA LEU A 219 -11.46 -18.04 -1.63
C LEU A 219 -11.10 -19.50 -1.29
N PRO A 220 -10.27 -19.73 -0.26
CA PRO A 220 -10.00 -21.08 0.25
C PRO A 220 -11.29 -21.85 0.62
N ALA A 221 -11.26 -23.18 0.53
CA ALA A 221 -12.45 -24.03 0.67
C ALA A 221 -13.22 -23.85 2.00
N LEU A 222 -12.52 -23.59 3.11
CA LEU A 222 -13.08 -23.41 4.44
C LEU A 222 -13.02 -21.95 4.92
N TYR A 223 -12.96 -20.98 3.99
CA TYR A 223 -12.70 -19.58 4.30
C TYR A 223 -13.62 -19.02 5.40
N ASN A 224 -12.99 -18.59 6.51
CA ASN A 224 -13.61 -17.99 7.69
C ASN A 224 -14.67 -18.87 8.39
N MET A 225 -14.67 -20.18 8.16
CA MET A 225 -15.54 -21.14 8.85
C MET A 225 -14.89 -21.61 10.16
N GLU A 226 -15.69 -21.78 11.22
CA GLU A 226 -15.23 -22.21 12.55
C GLU A 226 -15.48 -23.70 12.78
N PHE A 227 -14.47 -24.41 13.29
CA PHE A 227 -14.52 -25.85 13.59
C PHE A 227 -14.03 -26.13 15.01
N VAL A 228 -14.60 -27.14 15.66
CA VAL A 228 -14.16 -27.62 16.98
C VAL A 228 -13.66 -29.06 16.84
N ILE A 229 -12.51 -29.37 17.44
CA ILE A 229 -11.94 -30.73 17.43
C ILE A 229 -12.16 -31.36 18.82
N VAL A 230 -12.85 -32.51 18.86
CA VAL A 230 -13.17 -33.24 20.10
C VAL A 230 -12.73 -34.70 19.97
N GLY A 231 -12.16 -35.26 21.04
CA GLY A 231 -11.77 -36.67 21.09
C GLY A 231 -10.29 -36.97 20.87
N LYS A 232 -9.96 -38.27 20.75
CA LYS A 232 -8.67 -38.78 20.24
C LYS A 232 -8.91 -39.28 18.82
N LEU A 233 -8.36 -38.56 17.85
CA LEU A 233 -8.49 -38.85 16.42
C LEU A 233 -7.30 -39.67 15.94
N SER A 234 -7.39 -40.25 14.74
CA SER A 234 -6.30 -41.07 14.19
C SER A 234 -5.11 -40.20 13.79
N LYS A 235 -5.37 -38.96 13.35
CA LYS A 235 -4.35 -37.91 13.15
C LYS A 235 -4.17 -37.06 14.41
N GLU A 236 -2.97 -36.48 14.60
CA GLU A 236 -2.72 -35.55 15.71
C GLU A 236 -3.57 -34.27 15.57
N LYS A 237 -4.06 -33.74 16.70
CA LYS A 237 -4.90 -32.52 16.72
C LYS A 237 -4.24 -31.32 16.04
N ASP A 238 -2.91 -31.21 16.17
CA ASP A 238 -2.12 -30.13 15.57
C ASP A 238 -1.94 -30.30 14.05
N GLU A 239 -2.07 -31.51 13.53
CA GLU A 239 -2.06 -31.78 12.08
C GLU A 239 -3.40 -31.34 11.46
N ILE A 240 -4.52 -31.78 12.03
CA ILE A 240 -5.87 -31.40 11.57
C ILE A 240 -6.06 -29.88 11.66
N LYS A 241 -5.58 -29.24 12.74
CA LYS A 241 -5.61 -27.78 12.89
C LYS A 241 -4.85 -27.06 11.78
N ARG A 242 -3.69 -27.59 11.36
CA ARG A 242 -2.90 -27.03 10.25
C ARG A 242 -3.63 -27.18 8.92
N GLU A 243 -4.29 -28.31 8.67
CA GLU A 243 -5.05 -28.52 7.44
C GLU A 243 -6.27 -27.59 7.34
N ILE A 244 -7.05 -27.46 8.41
CA ILE A 244 -8.20 -26.53 8.47
C ILE A 244 -7.73 -25.08 8.27
N THR A 245 -6.62 -24.70 8.91
CA THR A 245 -6.05 -23.35 8.76
C THR A 245 -5.53 -23.11 7.35
N SER A 246 -4.89 -24.11 6.73
CA SER A 246 -4.41 -24.04 5.34
C SER A 246 -5.57 -23.88 4.34
N LEU A 247 -6.76 -24.38 4.67
CA LEU A 247 -7.98 -24.23 3.88
C LEU A 247 -8.79 -22.98 4.25
N GLY A 248 -8.24 -22.10 5.11
CA GLY A 248 -8.86 -20.82 5.47
C GLY A 248 -9.86 -20.87 6.62
N GLY A 249 -10.03 -22.02 7.27
CA GLY A 249 -10.89 -22.20 8.43
C GLY A 249 -10.19 -21.83 9.76
N LYS A 250 -10.97 -21.74 10.83
CA LYS A 250 -10.52 -21.42 12.19
C LYS A 250 -10.90 -22.57 13.13
N VAL A 251 -9.97 -22.97 14.00
CA VAL A 251 -10.25 -23.95 15.06
C VAL A 251 -10.51 -23.23 16.38
N VAL A 252 -11.70 -23.42 16.94
CA VAL A 252 -12.14 -22.83 18.21
C VAL A 252 -12.27 -23.91 19.29
N ASN A 253 -12.09 -23.52 20.56
CA ASN A 253 -12.11 -24.45 21.69
C ASN A 253 -13.48 -24.60 22.36
N LYS A 254 -14.36 -23.60 22.16
CA LYS A 254 -15.72 -23.53 22.68
C LYS A 254 -16.71 -23.76 21.55
N ILE A 255 -17.80 -24.45 21.87
CA ILE A 255 -18.91 -24.66 20.95
C ILE A 255 -19.81 -23.44 21.05
N SER A 256 -20.09 -22.83 19.91
CA SER A 256 -20.99 -21.69 19.75
C SER A 256 -21.85 -21.88 18.51
N LYS A 257 -22.96 -21.15 18.42
CA LYS A 257 -23.88 -21.17 17.27
C LYS A 257 -23.22 -20.79 15.93
N SER A 258 -22.03 -20.19 15.95
CA SER A 258 -21.20 -19.85 14.79
C SER A 258 -20.36 -21.02 14.26
N VAL A 259 -20.24 -22.12 15.00
CA VAL A 259 -19.43 -23.28 14.62
C VAL A 259 -20.12 -24.06 13.51
N MET A 260 -19.37 -24.31 12.44
CA MET A 260 -19.82 -24.96 11.23
C MET A 260 -20.00 -26.47 11.43
N ALA A 261 -19.01 -27.13 12.03
CA ALA A 261 -19.07 -28.54 12.38
C ALA A 261 -18.09 -28.89 13.52
N VAL A 262 -18.39 -29.97 14.25
CA VAL A 262 -17.49 -30.57 15.23
C VAL A 262 -16.81 -31.79 14.60
N ILE A 263 -15.48 -31.85 14.61
CA ILE A 263 -14.72 -32.99 14.09
C ILE A 263 -14.46 -33.96 15.24
N SER A 264 -14.99 -35.19 15.13
CA SER A 264 -14.85 -36.20 16.18
C SER A 264 -15.05 -37.63 15.66
N THR A 265 -15.01 -38.61 16.58
CA THR A 265 -15.16 -40.04 16.27
C THR A 265 -16.54 -40.56 16.72
N PRO A 266 -17.08 -41.64 16.09
CA PRO A 266 -18.34 -42.25 16.52
C PRO A 266 -18.35 -42.66 18.00
N GLY A 267 -17.21 -43.15 18.50
CA GLY A 267 -17.07 -43.54 19.91
C GLY A 267 -17.11 -42.37 20.90
N ASP A 268 -16.84 -41.13 20.46
CA ASP A 268 -17.00 -39.94 21.29
C ASP A 268 -18.43 -39.38 21.23
N VAL A 269 -19.14 -39.61 20.12
CA VAL A 269 -20.57 -39.31 19.96
C VAL A 269 -21.41 -40.21 20.88
N GLU A 270 -21.12 -41.51 20.93
CA GLU A 270 -21.83 -42.45 21.83
C GLU A 270 -21.63 -42.14 23.32
N LYS A 271 -20.47 -41.57 23.69
CA LYS A 271 -20.15 -41.24 25.09
C LYS A 271 -20.85 -39.97 25.60
N MET A 272 -21.45 -39.17 24.71
CA MET A 272 -22.18 -37.94 25.04
C MET A 272 -21.52 -37.08 26.13
N GLY A 273 -20.22 -36.78 25.95
CA GLY A 273 -19.49 -35.90 26.86
C GLY A 273 -20.02 -34.45 26.81
N SER A 274 -19.62 -33.60 27.76
CA SER A 274 -20.10 -32.20 27.88
C SER A 274 -20.06 -31.41 26.56
N LYS A 275 -19.02 -31.58 25.73
CA LYS A 275 -18.93 -30.91 24.42
C LYS A 275 -19.91 -31.49 23.38
N MET A 276 -20.26 -32.77 23.45
CA MET A 276 -21.26 -33.36 22.55
C MET A 276 -22.67 -32.92 22.94
N THR A 277 -22.95 -32.79 24.24
CA THR A 277 -24.22 -32.23 24.73
C THR A 277 -24.37 -30.76 24.31
N ASP A 278 -23.30 -29.97 24.36
CA ASP A 278 -23.31 -28.58 23.86
C ASP A 278 -23.54 -28.53 22.33
N ALA A 279 -22.94 -29.45 21.57
CA ALA A 279 -23.16 -29.57 20.13
C ALA A 279 -24.60 -29.97 19.79
N GLU A 280 -25.21 -30.87 20.57
CA GLU A 280 -26.61 -31.28 20.42
C GLU A 280 -27.56 -30.14 20.78
N ALA A 281 -27.31 -29.42 21.88
CA ALA A 281 -28.12 -28.28 22.31
C ALA A 281 -28.15 -27.15 21.26
N ASP A 282 -26.99 -26.88 20.62
CA ASP A 282 -26.87 -25.90 19.53
C ASP A 282 -27.13 -26.51 18.14
N GLN A 283 -27.57 -27.78 18.03
CA GLN A 283 -27.88 -28.49 16.77
C GLN A 283 -26.74 -28.44 15.74
N ILE A 284 -25.49 -28.63 16.19
CA ILE A 284 -24.29 -28.62 15.35
C ILE A 284 -23.97 -30.04 14.89
N HIS A 285 -23.72 -30.21 13.59
CA HIS A 285 -23.32 -31.50 13.03
C HIS A 285 -21.92 -31.92 13.51
N VAL A 286 -21.79 -33.20 13.81
CA VAL A 286 -20.51 -33.86 14.08
C VAL A 286 -20.09 -34.63 12.83
N VAL A 287 -18.85 -34.47 12.38
CA VAL A 287 -18.27 -35.10 11.18
C VAL A 287 -16.96 -35.84 11.52
N SER A 288 -16.60 -36.83 10.71
CA SER A 288 -15.32 -37.55 10.86
C SER A 288 -14.12 -36.74 10.37
N GLU A 289 -12.90 -37.21 10.66
CA GLU A 289 -11.65 -36.56 10.21
C GLU A 289 -11.48 -36.54 8.67
N ASP A 290 -12.08 -37.50 7.96
CA ASP A 290 -12.04 -37.60 6.49
C ASP A 290 -12.67 -36.38 5.80
N PHE A 291 -13.53 -35.65 6.50
CA PHE A 291 -14.12 -34.40 6.01
C PHE A 291 -13.06 -33.37 5.59
N VAL A 292 -11.96 -33.25 6.33
CA VAL A 292 -10.94 -32.22 6.08
C VAL A 292 -10.18 -32.49 4.77
N ASP A 293 -10.01 -33.76 4.42
CA ASP A 293 -9.40 -34.17 3.15
C ASP A 293 -10.35 -33.99 1.97
N GLU A 294 -11.63 -34.29 2.14
CA GLU A 294 -12.65 -34.11 1.10
C GLU A 294 -13.06 -32.64 0.89
N ALA A 295 -12.92 -31.80 1.92
CA ALA A 295 -13.17 -30.38 1.85
C ALA A 295 -12.23 -29.67 0.84
N LYS A 296 -11.02 -30.21 0.61
CA LYS A 296 -10.05 -29.69 -0.36
C LYS A 296 -10.62 -29.67 -1.79
N ASN A 297 -11.49 -30.62 -2.12
CA ASN A 297 -12.02 -30.82 -3.47
C ASN A 297 -13.47 -30.30 -3.67
N ASN A 298 -14.11 -29.82 -2.60
CA ASN A 298 -15.54 -29.45 -2.58
C ASN A 298 -15.77 -27.96 -2.21
N THR A 299 -14.96 -27.06 -2.75
CA THR A 299 -15.11 -25.60 -2.56
C THR A 299 -16.51 -25.13 -2.96
N GLY A 300 -17.22 -24.44 -2.05
CA GLY A 300 -18.58 -23.93 -2.27
C GLY A 300 -19.73 -24.92 -2.00
N LYS A 301 -19.43 -26.19 -1.68
CA LYS A 301 -20.43 -27.22 -1.30
C LYS A 301 -20.17 -27.82 0.09
N ILE A 302 -19.51 -27.06 0.95
CA ILE A 302 -19.15 -27.49 2.30
C ILE A 302 -20.37 -27.85 3.19
N PRO A 303 -21.51 -27.13 3.15
CA PRO A 303 -22.71 -27.54 3.88
C PRO A 303 -23.24 -28.92 3.48
N ASP A 304 -23.28 -29.21 2.18
CA ASP A 304 -23.73 -30.50 1.65
C ASP A 304 -22.80 -31.63 2.10
N LEU A 305 -21.48 -31.37 2.10
CA LEU A 305 -20.47 -32.32 2.55
C LEU A 305 -20.60 -32.63 4.06
N ILE A 306 -20.95 -31.63 4.88
CA ILE A 306 -21.19 -31.80 6.33
C ILE A 306 -22.41 -32.68 6.58
N ILE A 307 -23.50 -32.47 5.84
CA ILE A 307 -24.71 -33.30 5.97
C ILE A 307 -24.41 -34.75 5.54
N GLN A 308 -23.69 -34.93 4.44
CA GLN A 308 -23.34 -36.27 3.93
C GLN A 308 -22.40 -37.05 4.86
N LYS A 309 -21.49 -36.35 5.55
CA LYS A 309 -20.48 -36.95 6.44
C LYS A 309 -20.84 -36.84 7.92
N SER A 310 -22.09 -36.53 8.23
CA SER A 310 -22.51 -36.42 9.61
C SER A 310 -22.55 -37.79 10.29
N ILE A 311 -21.93 -37.88 11.46
CA ILE A 311 -21.90 -39.08 12.32
C ILE A 311 -22.88 -38.99 13.50
N CYS A 312 -23.71 -37.95 13.57
CA CYS A 312 -24.71 -37.75 14.61
C CYS A 312 -26.14 -37.76 14.06
N ASN A 313 -27.12 -37.97 14.92
CA ASN A 313 -28.56 -38.00 14.58
C ASN A 313 -29.27 -36.65 14.83
N TRP A 314 -28.53 -35.60 15.19
CA TRP A 314 -29.00 -34.22 15.33
C TRP A 314 -28.29 -33.28 14.35
N GLY A 315 -28.84 -32.10 14.10
CA GLY A 315 -28.22 -31.11 13.23
C GLY A 315 -29.21 -30.15 12.57
N SER A 316 -28.85 -28.87 12.52
CA SER A 316 -29.56 -27.83 11.75
C SER A 316 -28.83 -27.53 10.44
N ASP A 317 -29.51 -27.00 9.42
CA ASP A 317 -28.92 -26.62 8.13
C ASP A 317 -27.60 -25.83 8.29
N PRO A 318 -26.43 -26.42 7.93
CA PRO A 318 -25.13 -25.77 8.05
C PRO A 318 -25.00 -24.52 7.16
N SER A 319 -25.84 -24.37 6.14
CA SER A 319 -25.85 -23.20 5.25
C SER A 319 -26.18 -21.90 6.01
N THR A 320 -26.93 -22.00 7.12
CA THR A 320 -27.25 -20.87 8.00
C THR A 320 -26.04 -20.34 8.78
N ARG A 321 -24.94 -21.11 8.81
CA ARG A 321 -23.71 -20.84 9.57
C ARG A 321 -22.54 -20.50 8.67
N LEU A 322 -22.76 -20.48 7.35
CA LEU A 322 -21.79 -19.95 6.42
C LEU A 322 -21.49 -18.50 6.80
N PRO A 323 -20.21 -18.09 6.77
CA PRO A 323 -19.87 -16.68 6.84
C PRO A 323 -20.66 -15.96 5.76
N ALA A 324 -21.32 -14.85 6.10
CA ALA A 324 -22.18 -14.12 5.17
C ALA A 324 -21.45 -13.91 3.82
N GLU A 325 -21.82 -14.69 2.80
CA GLU A 325 -21.31 -14.44 1.46
C GLU A 325 -21.86 -13.10 0.99
N HIS A 326 -21.00 -12.32 0.33
CA HIS A 326 -21.36 -11.17 -0.49
C HIS A 326 -22.33 -11.63 -1.59
N SER A 327 -23.61 -11.78 -1.22
CA SER A 327 -24.70 -11.98 -2.16
C SER A 327 -24.67 -10.78 -3.11
N LEU A 328 -24.50 -11.07 -4.40
CA LEU A 328 -24.30 -10.18 -5.54
C LEU A 328 -25.37 -9.07 -5.74
N LYS A 329 -26.25 -8.81 -4.79
CA LYS A 329 -27.24 -7.72 -4.83
C LYS A 329 -27.59 -7.21 -3.42
N SER A 330 -26.65 -6.55 -2.75
CA SER A 330 -27.02 -5.60 -1.68
C SER A 330 -26.05 -4.42 -1.65
N LYS A 331 -26.55 -3.28 -2.12
CA LYS A 331 -25.93 -1.96 -2.00
C LYS A 331 -25.99 -1.54 -0.53
N SER A 332 -25.05 -1.97 0.31
CA SER A 332 -24.79 -1.32 1.60
C SER A 332 -23.45 -1.73 2.21
N LYS A 333 -22.49 -0.81 2.13
CA LYS A 333 -21.36 -0.58 3.05
C LYS A 333 -21.03 -1.70 4.06
N SER A 334 -20.36 -2.74 3.62
CA SER A 334 -19.40 -3.45 4.46
C SER A 334 -18.14 -3.69 3.64
N LYS A 335 -17.08 -2.96 4.00
CA LYS A 335 -15.76 -3.10 3.39
C LYS A 335 -15.37 -4.57 3.51
N SER A 336 -15.16 -5.25 2.39
CA SER A 336 -14.47 -6.54 2.37
C SER A 336 -13.17 -6.38 3.14
N ALA A 337 -13.08 -6.99 4.32
CA ALA A 337 -11.90 -6.91 5.16
C ALA A 337 -10.75 -7.53 4.37
N SER A 338 -9.80 -6.72 3.93
CA SER A 338 -8.62 -7.23 3.26
C SER A 338 -7.92 -8.22 4.18
N ILE A 339 -7.31 -9.28 3.67
CA ILE A 339 -6.40 -10.17 4.44
C ILE A 339 -5.30 -9.42 5.22
N TYR A 340 -5.09 -8.14 4.91
CA TYR A 340 -4.18 -7.24 5.60
C TYR A 340 -4.83 -6.39 6.69
N THR A 341 -6.12 -6.51 7.02
CA THR A 341 -6.71 -5.77 8.14
C THR A 341 -6.24 -6.39 9.46
N LYS A 342 -5.70 -5.58 10.37
CA LYS A 342 -5.31 -6.05 11.72
C LYS A 342 -6.56 -6.49 12.48
N SER A 343 -6.64 -7.77 12.87
CA SER A 343 -7.53 -8.21 13.95
C SER A 343 -6.87 -7.80 15.27
N VAL A 344 -7.29 -6.67 15.82
CA VAL A 344 -6.78 -6.21 17.12
C VAL A 344 -7.45 -7.05 18.22
N PRO A 345 -6.71 -7.70 19.13
CA PRO A 345 -7.29 -8.39 20.28
C PRO A 345 -8.06 -7.40 21.16
N ASP A 346 -9.23 -7.77 21.67
CA ASP A 346 -10.08 -6.92 22.52
C ASP A 346 -9.37 -6.39 23.79
N LYS A 347 -8.29 -7.04 24.23
CA LYS A 347 -7.49 -6.66 25.41
C LYS A 347 -6.01 -6.92 25.16
N MET A 348 -5.22 -5.85 25.05
CA MET A 348 -3.76 -5.92 25.06
C MET A 348 -3.26 -5.28 26.36
N LYS A 349 -2.55 -6.06 27.19
CA LYS A 349 -1.94 -5.53 28.42
C LYS A 349 -0.64 -4.83 28.05
N ILE A 350 -0.63 -3.51 28.15
CA ILE A 350 0.56 -2.68 27.91
C ILE A 350 1.24 -2.43 29.26
N GLN A 351 2.51 -2.82 29.41
CA GLN A 351 3.28 -2.55 30.63
C GLN A 351 3.94 -1.17 30.52
N ILE A 352 3.57 -0.25 31.42
CA ILE A 352 4.16 1.08 31.51
C ILE A 352 5.31 1.03 32.52
N LYS A 353 6.53 1.42 32.09
CA LYS A 353 7.71 1.54 32.94
C LYS A 353 8.42 2.86 32.62
N GLY A 354 8.58 3.74 33.61
CA GLY A 354 9.31 5.01 33.40
C GLY A 354 8.58 6.03 32.55
N GLY A 355 7.25 6.18 32.71
CA GLY A 355 6.46 7.24 32.07
C GLY A 355 5.89 6.91 30.68
N THR A 356 6.32 5.82 30.04
CA THR A 356 5.72 5.34 28.78
C THR A 356 5.82 3.81 28.65
N ALA A 357 5.15 3.26 27.64
CA ALA A 357 5.14 1.83 27.37
C ALA A 357 6.18 1.44 26.33
N VAL A 358 6.89 0.33 26.58
CA VAL A 358 7.73 -0.31 25.56
C VAL A 358 6.82 -0.99 24.54
N ASP A 359 7.07 -0.76 23.24
CA ASP A 359 6.27 -1.37 22.19
C ASP A 359 6.44 -2.91 22.20
N PRO A 360 5.35 -3.70 22.29
CA PRO A 360 5.42 -5.16 22.33
C PRO A 360 6.11 -5.78 21.09
N ASP A 361 6.07 -5.11 19.94
CA ASP A 361 6.73 -5.56 18.73
C ASP A 361 8.28 -5.54 18.86
N SER A 362 8.83 -4.93 19.91
CA SER A 362 10.26 -4.96 20.22
C SER A 362 10.71 -6.28 20.85
N GLY A 363 9.82 -7.02 21.52
CA GLY A 363 10.16 -8.19 22.33
C GLY A 363 11.08 -7.88 23.53
N LEU A 364 11.19 -6.61 23.93
CA LEU A 364 12.04 -6.16 25.05
C LEU A 364 11.23 -5.68 26.27
N GLU A 365 9.90 -5.78 26.25
CA GLU A 365 8.99 -5.24 27.28
C GLU A 365 9.32 -5.70 28.71
N HIS A 366 9.84 -6.91 28.86
CA HIS A 366 10.17 -7.49 30.16
C HIS A 366 11.58 -7.14 30.66
N LYS A 367 12.46 -6.62 29.81
CA LYS A 367 13.89 -6.42 30.14
C LYS A 367 14.41 -4.99 29.93
N ALA A 368 13.61 -4.12 29.34
CA ALA A 368 13.96 -2.74 29.07
C ALA A 368 12.79 -1.80 29.40
N HIS A 369 13.11 -0.52 29.50
CA HIS A 369 12.18 0.60 29.55
C HIS A 369 12.57 1.65 28.50
N VAL A 370 11.66 2.58 28.20
CA VAL A 370 11.99 3.69 27.31
C VAL A 370 12.91 4.66 28.04
N TYR A 371 14.01 5.03 27.38
CA TYR A 371 14.96 5.98 27.93
C TYR A 371 14.34 7.37 28.10
N GLN A 372 14.65 7.97 29.24
CA GLN A 372 14.18 9.30 29.61
C GLN A 372 15.34 10.11 30.15
N ARG A 373 15.55 11.30 29.58
CA ARG A 373 16.57 12.25 30.04
C ARG A 373 15.95 13.23 31.02
N GLY A 374 16.16 13.05 32.32
CA GLY A 374 15.53 13.89 33.34
C GLY A 374 14.04 13.57 33.51
N LYS A 375 13.20 14.59 33.81
CA LYS A 375 11.78 14.36 34.17
C LYS A 375 10.79 14.43 33.00
N ASP A 376 11.11 15.17 31.94
CA ASP A 376 10.13 15.48 30.88
C ASP A 376 10.61 15.11 29.45
N ASP A 377 11.84 14.61 29.31
CA ASP A 377 12.44 14.32 27.99
C ASP A 377 12.43 12.81 27.70
N ILE A 378 11.28 12.30 27.27
CA ILE A 378 11.08 10.90 26.92
C ILE A 378 11.49 10.66 25.45
N TYR A 379 12.41 9.72 25.22
CA TYR A 379 12.88 9.36 23.88
C TYR A 379 11.95 8.33 23.20
N SER A 380 10.72 8.77 22.93
CA SER A 380 9.70 8.02 22.20
C SER A 380 8.91 8.95 21.28
N ALA A 381 8.70 8.53 20.04
CA ALA A 381 7.93 9.28 19.05
C ALA A 381 7.08 8.35 18.20
N VAL A 382 5.83 8.77 17.96
CA VAL A 382 4.99 8.17 16.93
C VAL A 382 4.67 9.22 15.90
N LEU A 383 5.04 8.94 14.65
CA LEU A 383 4.87 9.82 13.52
C LEU A 383 3.81 9.27 12.58
N SER A 384 3.06 10.15 11.93
CA SER A 384 2.08 9.80 10.90
C SER A 384 2.27 10.64 9.64
N LEU A 385 1.93 10.05 8.49
CA LEU A 385 1.86 10.75 7.21
C LEU A 385 0.57 10.35 6.50
N THR A 386 -0.31 11.33 6.31
CA THR A 386 -1.52 11.18 5.51
C THR A 386 -1.41 12.07 4.27
N ASP A 387 -1.34 11.44 3.10
CA ASP A 387 -1.36 12.09 1.80
C ASP A 387 -2.54 11.54 0.99
N ILE A 388 -3.58 12.36 0.85
CA ILE A 388 -4.81 12.03 0.15
C ILE A 388 -4.58 11.91 -1.36
N GLN A 389 -3.71 12.76 -1.92
CA GLN A 389 -3.43 12.81 -3.35
C GLN A 389 -2.73 11.54 -3.82
N THR A 390 -1.77 11.03 -3.03
CA THR A 390 -1.07 9.77 -3.34
C THR A 390 -1.65 8.55 -2.63
N LYS A 391 -2.79 8.71 -1.92
CA LYS A 391 -3.49 7.66 -1.14
C LYS A 391 -2.59 6.93 -0.12
N ARG A 392 -1.61 7.64 0.44
CA ARG A 392 -0.69 7.13 1.47
C ARG A 392 -1.21 7.48 2.84
N ASN A 393 -1.25 6.49 3.72
CA ASN A 393 -1.55 6.67 5.13
C ASN A 393 -0.61 5.75 5.91
N SER A 394 0.44 6.32 6.47
CA SER A 394 1.58 5.59 7.02
C SER A 394 1.90 6.04 8.43
N TYR A 395 2.39 5.12 9.27
CA TYR A 395 2.92 5.42 10.60
C TYR A 395 4.38 5.03 10.72
N TYR A 396 5.07 5.64 11.67
CA TYR A 396 6.42 5.32 12.07
C TYR A 396 6.56 5.51 13.59
N LYS A 397 6.78 4.43 14.32
CA LYS A 397 7.10 4.45 15.76
C LYS A 397 8.60 4.37 15.92
N LEU A 398 9.13 5.11 16.89
CA LEU A 398 10.53 5.17 17.22
C LEU A 398 10.69 5.26 18.74
N GLN A 399 11.48 4.35 19.33
CA GLN A 399 11.76 4.34 20.77
C GLN A 399 13.24 4.06 21.02
N LEU A 400 13.83 4.80 21.96
CA LEU A 400 15.13 4.45 22.54
C LEU A 400 14.88 3.68 23.83
N LEU A 401 15.46 2.49 23.94
CA LEU A 401 15.22 1.55 25.02
C LEU A 401 16.50 1.33 25.82
N GLU A 402 16.41 1.37 27.15
CA GLU A 402 17.50 1.09 28.08
C GLU A 402 17.20 -0.18 28.88
N GLY A 403 18.21 -1.03 29.08
CA GLY A 403 18.09 -2.28 29.82
C GLY A 403 17.92 -2.07 31.33
N ASP A 404 16.95 -2.76 31.93
CA ASP A 404 16.61 -2.61 33.36
C ASP A 404 17.77 -3.05 34.29
N LYS A 405 18.59 -4.02 33.85
CA LYS A 405 19.63 -4.67 34.66
C LYS A 405 21.06 -4.29 34.28
N HIS A 406 21.28 -3.91 33.03
CA HIS A 406 22.59 -3.62 32.47
C HIS A 406 22.49 -2.40 31.58
N LYS A 407 23.56 -1.59 31.53
CA LYS A 407 23.70 -0.44 30.63
C LYS A 407 23.83 -0.89 29.17
N LYS A 408 22.74 -1.40 28.63
CA LYS A 408 22.59 -1.83 27.24
C LYS A 408 21.45 -1.05 26.63
N TYR A 409 21.66 -0.56 25.42
CA TYR A 409 20.74 0.34 24.74
C TYR A 409 20.30 -0.24 23.41
N TRP A 410 19.05 0.03 23.05
CA TRP A 410 18.49 -0.35 21.77
C TRP A 410 17.73 0.81 21.15
N VAL A 411 17.71 0.86 19.82
CA VAL A 411 16.77 1.70 19.08
C VAL A 411 15.77 0.79 18.39
N PHE A 412 14.50 0.95 18.76
CA PHE A 412 13.37 0.25 18.16
C PHE A 412 12.63 1.14 17.17
N ARG A 413 12.28 0.58 16.02
CA ARG A 413 11.43 1.22 15.03
C ARG A 413 10.37 0.26 14.49
N ALA A 414 9.17 0.79 14.25
CA ALA A 414 8.10 0.06 13.54
C ALA A 414 7.41 0.99 12.55
N TRP A 415 7.16 0.51 11.33
CA TRP A 415 6.56 1.30 10.26
C TRP A 415 5.54 0.49 9.49
N GLY A 416 4.56 1.16 8.91
CA GLY A 416 3.55 0.46 8.12
C GLY A 416 2.44 1.36 7.62
N ARG A 417 1.46 0.75 6.97
CA ARG A 417 0.21 1.42 6.58
C ARG A 417 -0.79 1.32 7.73
N ILE A 418 -1.34 2.47 8.14
CA ILE A 418 -2.27 2.56 9.28
C ILE A 418 -3.50 1.68 9.01
N GLY A 419 -3.91 0.90 10.02
CA GLY A 419 -5.04 -0.02 9.94
C GLY A 419 -4.77 -1.34 9.21
N THR A 420 -3.52 -1.60 8.81
CA THR A 420 -3.14 -2.84 8.12
C THR A 420 -1.97 -3.57 8.78
N THR A 421 -1.78 -4.85 8.44
CA THR A 421 -0.62 -5.68 8.79
C THR A 421 0.59 -5.42 7.87
N ILE A 422 0.43 -4.53 6.89
CA ILE A 422 1.51 -4.15 5.97
C ILE A 422 2.47 -3.22 6.71
N GLY A 423 3.68 -3.70 6.95
CA GLY A 423 4.69 -2.97 7.68
C GLY A 423 5.86 -3.86 8.07
N GLY A 424 6.75 -3.32 8.89
CA GLY A 424 7.86 -4.04 9.49
C GLY A 424 8.29 -3.37 10.78
N ASN A 425 9.11 -4.08 11.55
CA ASN A 425 9.76 -3.55 12.73
C ASN A 425 11.26 -3.89 12.68
N LYS A 426 12.04 -3.19 13.48
CA LYS A 426 13.46 -3.48 13.66
C LYS A 426 13.93 -3.00 15.03
N VAL A 427 14.67 -3.85 15.71
CA VAL A 427 15.42 -3.54 16.94
C VAL A 427 16.90 -3.54 16.57
N GLU A 428 17.63 -2.50 16.94
CA GLU A 428 19.08 -2.40 16.75
C GLU A 428 19.77 -2.29 18.11
N ASP A 429 20.76 -3.15 18.36
CA ASP A 429 21.66 -3.01 19.52
C ASP A 429 22.60 -1.80 19.30
N MET A 430 22.73 -0.96 20.32
CA MET A 430 23.62 0.20 20.30
C MET A 430 24.81 0.00 21.25
N PRO A 431 26.01 0.48 20.90
CA PRO A 431 27.21 0.25 21.70
C PRO A 431 27.19 1.03 23.02
N ASP A 432 26.64 2.25 23.00
CA ASP A 432 26.59 3.16 24.12
C ASP A 432 25.37 4.11 23.99
N LEU A 433 25.14 4.90 25.05
CA LEU A 433 23.99 5.79 25.16
C LEU A 433 24.06 6.96 24.16
N ASP A 434 25.22 7.56 23.97
CA ASP A 434 25.41 8.70 23.08
C ASP A 434 25.17 8.29 21.62
N SER A 435 25.72 7.14 21.23
CA SER A 435 25.47 6.52 19.93
C SER A 435 23.98 6.22 19.72
N ALA A 436 23.29 5.72 20.75
CA ALA A 436 21.85 5.44 20.69
C ALA A 436 21.03 6.72 20.49
N ILE A 437 21.35 7.78 21.25
CA ILE A 437 20.68 9.08 21.16
C ILE A 437 20.88 9.68 19.77
N HIS A 438 22.13 9.77 19.30
CA HIS A 438 22.41 10.32 17.98
C HIS A 438 21.70 9.54 16.85
N HIS A 439 21.66 8.22 16.95
CA HIS A 439 20.93 7.39 15.98
C HIS A 439 19.42 7.62 16.01
N PHE A 440 18.83 7.74 17.20
CA PHE A 440 17.42 8.10 17.36
C PHE A 440 17.12 9.47 16.76
N GLU A 441 17.93 10.49 17.08
CA GLU A 441 17.72 11.87 16.63
C GLU A 441 17.83 11.98 15.10
N ASN A 442 18.80 11.29 14.49
CA ASN A 442 18.95 11.22 13.04
C ASN A 442 17.74 10.56 12.36
N LEU A 443 17.22 9.46 12.91
CA LEU A 443 16.03 8.80 12.38
C LEU A 443 14.79 9.70 12.50
N TYR A 444 14.65 10.41 13.62
CA TYR A 444 13.57 11.36 13.83
C TYR A 444 13.63 12.49 12.79
N GLU A 445 14.80 13.09 12.58
CA GLU A 445 15.00 14.15 11.59
C GLU A 445 14.79 13.66 10.16
N GLU A 446 15.28 12.46 9.81
CA GLU A 446 15.08 11.88 8.49
C GLU A 446 13.58 11.74 8.16
N LYS A 447 12.76 11.29 9.13
CA LYS A 447 11.32 11.07 8.93
C LYS A 447 10.48 12.32 9.05
N SER A 448 10.84 13.24 9.94
CA SER A 448 10.01 14.40 10.29
C SER A 448 10.48 15.72 9.66
N GLY A 449 11.75 15.79 9.25
CA GLY A 449 12.41 17.01 8.79
C GLY A 449 12.76 18.00 9.90
N ASN A 450 12.63 17.61 11.17
CA ASN A 450 12.89 18.46 12.33
C ASN A 450 13.92 17.79 13.24
N MET A 451 14.82 18.57 13.84
CA MET A 451 15.73 18.07 14.86
C MET A 451 14.97 17.73 16.15
N TRP A 452 15.38 16.67 16.84
CA TRP A 452 14.72 16.20 18.07
C TRP A 452 14.68 17.26 19.18
N CYS A 453 15.74 18.07 19.32
CA CYS A 453 15.82 19.15 20.30
C CYS A 453 14.74 20.23 20.10
N PHE A 454 14.20 20.37 18.89
CA PHE A 454 13.14 21.32 18.56
C PHE A 454 11.75 20.68 18.42
N ARG A 455 11.57 19.44 18.88
CA ARG A 455 10.30 18.70 18.73
C ARG A 455 9.07 19.42 19.31
N HIS A 456 9.24 20.25 20.34
CA HIS A 456 8.15 21.03 20.95
C HIS A 456 7.76 22.26 20.10
N ASN A 457 8.62 22.67 19.17
CA ASN A 457 8.39 23.71 18.17
C ASN A 457 8.33 23.09 16.77
N PHE A 458 7.61 21.99 16.64
CA PHE A 458 7.56 21.21 15.40
C PHE A 458 7.01 22.04 14.23
N VAL A 459 7.73 22.06 13.11
CA VAL A 459 7.27 22.68 11.86
C VAL A 459 7.00 21.60 10.82
N LYS A 460 5.79 21.57 10.27
CA LYS A 460 5.43 20.57 9.27
C LYS A 460 6.24 20.77 7.99
N VAL A 461 6.99 19.75 7.57
CA VAL A 461 7.72 19.76 6.29
C VAL A 461 6.93 18.98 5.22
N PRO A 462 6.75 19.52 3.98
CA PRO A 462 6.10 18.80 2.89
C PRO A 462 6.67 17.39 2.68
N GLY A 463 5.79 16.40 2.50
CA GLY A 463 6.18 14.99 2.28
C GLY A 463 6.81 14.26 3.49
N LYS A 464 7.07 14.95 4.60
CA LYS A 464 7.58 14.36 5.86
C LYS A 464 6.46 14.05 6.86
N MET A 465 6.75 13.16 7.80
CA MET A 465 5.80 12.70 8.81
C MET A 465 5.67 13.74 9.94
N MET A 466 4.51 13.78 10.59
CA MET A 466 4.25 14.65 11.75
C MET A 466 4.12 13.82 13.03
N PRO A 467 4.50 14.34 14.20
CA PRO A 467 4.29 13.66 15.48
C PRO A 467 2.79 13.54 15.79
N VAL A 468 2.44 12.45 16.49
CA VAL A 468 1.13 12.16 17.04
C VAL A 468 1.31 11.94 18.54
N GLU A 469 0.59 12.70 19.34
CA GLU A 469 0.56 12.49 20.78
C GLU A 469 -0.20 11.20 21.08
N LEU A 470 0.45 10.32 21.85
CA LEU A 470 -0.16 9.09 22.35
C LEU A 470 -0.22 9.18 23.86
N ASP A 471 -1.45 9.28 24.37
CA ASP A 471 -1.71 9.06 25.78
C ASP A 471 -1.80 7.54 26.03
N TYR A 472 -0.84 7.03 26.79
CA TYR A 472 -0.79 5.62 27.16
C TYR A 472 -1.59 5.31 28.44
N GLY A 473 -2.27 6.31 29.01
CA GLY A 473 -3.05 6.17 30.24
C GLY A 473 -2.15 5.87 31.42
N SER A 474 -1.59 6.90 32.06
CA SER A 474 -0.89 6.69 33.33
C SER A 474 -1.91 6.32 34.43
N GLU A 475 -1.64 5.26 35.20
CA GLU A 475 -2.42 4.91 36.41
C GLU A 475 -2.50 6.06 37.43
N ASN A 476 -1.62 7.07 37.31
CA ASN A 476 -1.53 8.22 38.20
C ASN A 476 -2.46 9.40 37.83
N GLY A 477 -3.25 9.30 36.75
CA GLY A 477 -4.20 10.34 36.33
C GLY A 477 -5.67 9.96 36.55
N MET A 478 -5.94 8.72 36.93
CA MET A 478 -7.27 8.31 37.32
C MET A 478 -7.36 8.50 38.83
N GLU A 479 -7.54 9.75 39.26
CA GLU A 479 -8.24 9.95 40.53
C GLU A 479 -9.50 9.09 40.41
N ASN A 480 -9.57 8.02 41.21
CA ASN A 480 -10.84 7.38 41.45
C ASN A 480 -11.72 8.49 42.01
N LEU A 481 -12.49 9.14 41.14
CA LEU A 481 -13.61 9.94 41.56
C LEU A 481 -14.46 8.94 42.31
N ASP A 482 -14.37 8.95 43.64
CA ASP A 482 -15.26 8.22 44.50
C ASP A 482 -16.65 8.51 43.95
N ILE A 483 -17.30 7.45 43.43
CA ILE A 483 -18.67 7.55 42.96
C ILE A 483 -19.46 7.84 44.21
N VAL A 484 -19.65 9.13 44.48
CA VAL A 484 -20.66 9.57 45.43
C VAL A 484 -21.96 9.20 44.74
N ASP A 485 -22.60 8.13 45.22
CA ASP A 485 -23.96 7.76 44.84
C ASP A 485 -24.84 8.99 45.04
N SER A 486 -25.04 9.73 43.95
CA SER A 486 -25.89 10.89 43.90
C SER A 486 -27.08 10.50 43.05
N GLU A 487 -28.26 10.51 43.68
CA GLU A 487 -29.50 10.20 43.00
C GLU A 487 -29.68 11.15 41.81
N SER A 488 -29.76 10.57 40.61
CA SER A 488 -29.91 11.33 39.37
C SER A 488 -31.17 12.18 39.42
N LYS A 489 -31.00 13.50 39.32
CA LYS A 489 -32.11 14.47 39.26
C LYS A 489 -32.78 14.53 37.88
N LEU A 490 -32.33 13.70 36.93
CA LEU A 490 -32.92 13.67 35.58
C LEU A 490 -34.26 12.92 35.61
N PRO A 491 -35.23 13.29 34.75
CA PRO A 491 -36.46 12.53 34.59
C PRO A 491 -36.19 11.07 34.16
N LYS A 492 -36.90 10.11 34.76
CA LYS A 492 -36.79 8.65 34.49
C LYS A 492 -36.70 8.25 33.00
N PRO A 493 -37.40 8.90 32.04
CA PRO A 493 -37.30 8.53 30.62
C PRO A 493 -35.90 8.69 30.01
N VAL A 494 -35.03 9.49 30.64
CA VAL A 494 -33.69 9.84 30.14
C VAL A 494 -32.59 9.12 30.92
N GLN A 495 -32.94 8.30 31.91
CA GLN A 495 -31.98 7.62 32.79
C GLN A 495 -31.50 6.25 32.25
N ASN A 496 -31.97 5.81 31.07
CA ASN A 496 -31.61 4.52 30.46
C ASN A 496 -30.74 4.68 29.23
#